data_AF-A0A6A4NGT7-F1
#
_entry.id   AF-A0A6A4NGT7-F1
#
_cell.length_a   1.000
_cell.length_b   1.000
_cell.length_c   1.000
_cell.angle_alpha   90.00
_cell.angle_beta   90.00
_cell.angle_gamma   90.00
#
_symmetry.space_group_name_H-M   'P 1'
#
loop_
_entity.id
_entity.type
_entity.pdbx_description
1 polymer ?
#
loop_
_entity_poly.entity_id
_entity_poly.type
_entity_poly.pdbx_seq_one_letter_code
_entity_poly.pdbx_strand_id
1 'polypeptide(L)'
;MQSSSISGDDCISIVTNSSQVKIRNIYCGPGHGISIGSLGKSDAWEKVENIHVYGAYLYNTDNGVRIKTWQGGKGFASNITFHNVMMENVSNPIIIDQYYCDSQYPCDNQTLTVKVENISFIDIQGTSATKEAIKFACSDASPCKGLYLENVFLASCMGGNTRSYCWQAHGSTRGSVYPPSCLSSTNDFLRQKVWLELNPAIDSI
;
A
#
# COMPACT_ATOMS: atom_id res chain seq x y z
N MET A 1 -13.08 15.04 18.49
CA MET A 1 -14.21 14.31 17.88
C MET A 1 -13.79 12.86 17.77
N GLN A 2 -14.44 11.95 18.49
CA GLN A 2 -14.21 10.50 18.37
C GLN A 2 -15.09 9.99 17.23
N SER A 3 -14.51 9.42 16.18
CA SER A 3 -15.23 8.60 15.21
C SER A 3 -15.05 7.14 15.59
N SER A 4 -15.83 6.65 16.56
CA SER A 4 -15.97 5.20 16.78
C SER A 4 -16.90 4.64 15.70
N SER A 5 -16.36 4.24 14.56
CA SER A 5 -17.13 3.57 13.50
C SER A 5 -17.40 2.12 13.92
N ILE A 6 -18.57 1.84 14.53
CA ILE A 6 -19.12 0.47 14.72
C ILE A 6 -19.79 0.01 13.40
N SER A 7 -19.24 0.41 12.26
CA SER A 7 -19.58 -0.15 10.95
C SER A 7 -18.44 -1.07 10.59
N GLY A 8 -18.71 -2.33 10.24
CA GLY A 8 -17.72 -3.23 9.64
C GLY A 8 -17.28 -2.77 8.24
N ASP A 9 -17.08 -1.46 8.05
CA ASP A 9 -16.74 -0.82 6.78
C ASP A 9 -15.57 0.18 6.99
N ASP A 10 -15.15 0.88 5.93
CA ASP A 10 -14.04 1.84 5.94
C ASP A 10 -14.34 2.99 6.91
N CYS A 11 -13.41 3.22 7.83
CA CYS A 11 -13.46 4.33 8.79
C CYS A 11 -13.18 5.67 8.09
N ILE A 12 -12.35 5.64 7.04
CA ILE A 12 -12.30 6.70 6.03
C ILE A 12 -12.21 6.04 4.66
N SER A 13 -13.07 6.47 3.75
CA SER A 13 -13.00 6.12 2.33
C SER A 13 -12.78 7.38 1.51
N ILE A 14 -11.67 7.43 0.76
CA ILE A 14 -11.35 8.49 -0.19
C ILE A 14 -11.53 7.92 -1.59
N VAL A 15 -12.55 8.40 -2.29
CA VAL A 15 -12.96 7.89 -3.60
C VAL A 15 -12.64 8.89 -4.71
N THR A 16 -13.03 8.54 -5.94
CA THR A 16 -12.79 9.31 -7.15
C THR A 16 -13.08 10.82 -7.02
N ASN A 17 -12.30 11.61 -7.77
CA ASN A 17 -12.35 13.07 -7.83
C ASN A 17 -11.99 13.79 -6.52
N SER A 18 -11.41 13.08 -5.55
CA SER A 18 -10.84 13.66 -4.34
C SER A 18 -9.47 14.27 -4.62
N SER A 19 -9.26 15.53 -4.24
CA SER A 19 -7.95 16.17 -4.33
C SER A 19 -7.69 17.12 -3.17
N GLN A 20 -6.41 17.32 -2.82
CA GLN A 20 -5.97 18.26 -1.77
C GLN A 20 -6.59 17.99 -0.38
N VAL A 21 -6.85 16.73 -0.07
CA VAL A 21 -7.47 16.33 1.20
C VAL A 21 -6.42 16.22 2.30
N LYS A 22 -6.70 16.81 3.47
CA LYS A 22 -5.88 16.68 4.67
C LYS A 22 -6.73 16.10 5.80
N ILE A 23 -6.27 14.97 6.33
CA ILE A 23 -6.90 14.23 7.41
C ILE A 23 -5.95 14.23 8.60
N ARG A 24 -6.47 14.53 9.79
CA ARG A 24 -5.63 14.63 11.00
C ARG A 24 -6.27 14.04 12.23
N ASN A 25 -5.44 13.46 13.09
CA ASN A 25 -5.75 13.04 14.45
C ASN A 25 -7.00 12.16 14.54
N ILE A 26 -6.96 11.02 13.85
CA ILE A 26 -8.09 10.10 13.76
C ILE A 26 -7.88 8.87 14.63
N TYR A 27 -8.96 8.41 15.24
CA TYR A 27 -9.04 7.19 16.03
C TYR A 27 -10.04 6.27 15.34
N CYS A 28 -9.64 5.04 15.04
CA CYS A 28 -10.29 4.23 14.02
C CYS A 28 -10.30 2.76 14.45
N GLY A 29 -11.48 2.17 14.64
CA GLY A 29 -11.57 0.77 15.02
C GLY A 29 -12.79 0.42 15.87
N PRO A 30 -13.25 -0.84 15.82
CA PRO A 30 -13.01 -1.86 14.77
C PRO A 30 -13.54 -1.42 13.38
N GLY A 31 -13.18 -2.11 12.28
CA GLY A 31 -13.66 -1.80 10.92
C GLY A 31 -12.63 -2.04 9.80
N HIS A 32 -12.84 -1.55 8.59
CA HIS A 32 -11.93 -1.80 7.46
C HIS A 32 -10.65 -0.94 7.46
N GLY A 33 -10.58 0.14 8.24
CA GLY A 33 -9.43 1.07 8.27
C GLY A 33 -9.57 2.28 7.35
N ILE A 34 -8.45 2.79 6.84
CA ILE A 34 -8.39 3.94 5.93
C ILE A 34 -8.11 3.45 4.50
N SER A 35 -9.04 3.72 3.59
CA SER A 35 -8.95 3.26 2.20
C SER A 35 -8.97 4.41 1.20
N ILE A 36 -8.07 4.33 0.21
CA ILE A 36 -8.19 5.01 -1.08
C ILE A 36 -8.84 4.04 -2.07
N GLY A 37 -9.94 4.46 -2.68
CA GLY A 37 -10.73 3.65 -3.62
C GLY A 37 -11.88 2.87 -2.97
N SER A 38 -12.46 1.89 -3.67
CA SER A 38 -11.93 1.31 -4.90
C SER A 38 -11.97 2.27 -6.08
N LEU A 39 -10.91 2.29 -6.91
CA LEU A 39 -10.82 3.14 -8.10
C LEU A 39 -10.87 2.34 -9.40
N GLY A 40 -11.54 2.86 -10.41
CA GLY A 40 -11.53 2.36 -11.79
C GLY A 40 -12.54 1.24 -12.08
N LYS A 41 -13.60 1.08 -11.27
CA LYS A 41 -14.62 0.05 -11.49
C LYS A 41 -15.29 0.27 -12.86
N SER A 42 -15.56 -0.81 -13.59
CA SER A 42 -16.23 -0.77 -14.90
C SER A 42 -15.52 0.16 -15.92
N ASP A 43 -14.20 0.02 -16.03
CA ASP A 43 -13.32 0.76 -16.95
C ASP A 43 -13.35 2.29 -16.79
N ALA A 44 -13.81 2.75 -15.62
CA ALA A 44 -13.93 4.16 -15.31
C ALA A 44 -12.56 4.83 -15.24
N TRP A 45 -12.52 6.08 -15.70
CA TRP A 45 -11.40 6.97 -15.45
C TRP A 45 -11.60 7.67 -14.13
N GLU A 46 -10.74 7.40 -13.15
CA GLU A 46 -10.86 7.93 -11.80
C GLU A 46 -9.52 8.46 -11.30
N LYS A 47 -9.58 9.54 -10.52
CA LYS A 47 -8.38 10.13 -9.94
C LYS A 47 -8.52 10.44 -8.47
N VAL A 48 -7.42 10.29 -7.75
CA VAL A 48 -7.22 10.75 -6.38
C VAL A 48 -5.82 11.34 -6.28
N GLU A 49 -5.68 12.58 -5.79
CA GLU A 49 -4.38 13.22 -5.75
C GLU A 49 -4.15 14.14 -4.55
N ASN A 50 -2.89 14.25 -4.11
CA ASN A 50 -2.47 15.19 -3.06
C ASN A 50 -3.20 14.97 -1.73
N ILE A 51 -3.21 13.71 -1.26
CA ILE A 51 -3.86 13.29 -0.02
C ILE A 51 -2.83 13.21 1.10
N HIS A 52 -3.15 13.76 2.27
CA HIS A 52 -2.28 13.69 3.44
C HIS A 52 -3.07 13.22 4.65
N VAL A 53 -2.77 12.03 5.14
CA VAL A 53 -3.23 11.50 6.42
C VAL A 53 -2.11 11.67 7.42
N TYR A 54 -2.35 12.45 8.48
CA TYR A 54 -1.33 12.76 9.49
C TYR A 54 -1.87 12.53 10.90
N GLY A 55 -1.28 11.59 11.65
CA GLY A 55 -1.75 11.24 12.99
C GLY A 55 -3.00 10.38 12.93
N ALA A 56 -2.82 9.06 12.90
CA ALA A 56 -3.92 8.11 12.98
C ALA A 56 -3.61 6.98 13.96
N TYR A 57 -4.61 6.56 14.72
CA TYR A 57 -4.57 5.36 15.54
C TYR A 57 -5.61 4.37 15.04
N LEU A 58 -5.15 3.21 14.59
CA LEU A 58 -6.01 2.14 14.07
C LEU A 58 -5.91 0.93 15.00
N TYR A 59 -7.05 0.42 15.46
CA TYR A 59 -7.09 -0.73 16.36
C TYR A 59 -8.16 -1.74 15.96
N ASN A 60 -7.82 -3.03 15.98
CA ASN A 60 -8.73 -4.12 15.63
C ASN A 60 -9.41 -3.91 14.27
N THR A 61 -8.70 -3.36 13.28
CA THR A 61 -9.20 -3.15 11.93
C THR A 61 -8.71 -4.23 10.98
N ASP A 62 -9.47 -4.50 9.92
CA ASP A 62 -9.08 -5.45 8.88
C ASP A 62 -7.88 -4.95 8.09
N ASN A 63 -7.80 -3.64 7.86
CA ASN A 63 -6.67 -3.01 7.18
C ASN A 63 -6.21 -1.78 7.96
N GLY A 64 -4.95 -1.43 7.78
CA GLY A 64 -4.44 -0.16 8.29
C GLY A 64 -4.71 0.94 7.26
N VAL A 65 -3.73 1.16 6.39
CA VAL A 65 -3.84 2.05 5.23
C VAL A 65 -3.83 1.24 3.94
N ARG A 66 -4.83 1.47 3.09
CA ARG A 66 -5.09 0.65 1.90
C ARG A 66 -5.32 1.50 0.67
N ILE A 67 -4.76 1.09 -0.47
CA ILE A 67 -5.12 1.59 -1.80
C ILE A 67 -5.63 0.40 -2.62
N LYS A 68 -6.87 0.49 -3.13
CA LYS A 68 -7.51 -0.57 -3.93
C LYS A 68 -7.93 -0.05 -5.29
N THR A 69 -7.50 -0.69 -6.37
CA THR A 69 -7.88 -0.32 -7.75
C THR A 69 -8.30 -1.55 -8.54
N TRP A 70 -9.29 -1.37 -9.41
CA TRP A 70 -9.82 -2.39 -10.30
C TRP A 70 -8.93 -2.55 -11.54
N GLN A 71 -8.78 -3.79 -12.00
CA GLN A 71 -8.31 -4.07 -13.37
C GLN A 71 -9.35 -3.54 -14.38
N GLY A 72 -8.88 -3.04 -15.52
CA GLY A 72 -9.68 -2.32 -16.54
C GLY A 72 -9.74 -0.80 -16.31
N GLY A 73 -9.55 -0.37 -15.06
CA GLY A 73 -9.61 1.04 -14.66
C GLY A 73 -8.58 1.95 -15.33
N LYS A 74 -8.85 3.26 -15.33
CA LYS A 74 -7.98 4.30 -15.91
C LYS A 74 -7.82 5.47 -14.95
N GLY A 75 -6.82 6.30 -15.17
CA GLY A 75 -6.54 7.47 -14.33
C GLY A 75 -5.39 7.22 -13.36
N PHE A 76 -5.43 7.84 -12.18
CA PHE A 76 -4.29 7.79 -11.23
C PHE A 76 -4.66 8.04 -9.76
N ALA A 77 -3.95 7.37 -8.86
CA ALA A 77 -3.84 7.70 -7.44
C ALA A 77 -2.40 8.17 -7.18
N SER A 78 -2.20 9.46 -6.88
CA SER A 78 -0.85 10.01 -6.77
C SER A 78 -0.64 11.01 -5.64
N ASN A 79 0.61 11.14 -5.20
CA ASN A 79 1.02 12.08 -4.15
C ASN A 79 0.20 11.89 -2.86
N ILE A 80 0.23 10.66 -2.32
CA ILE A 80 -0.52 10.27 -1.13
C ILE A 80 0.48 10.00 -0.01
N THR A 81 0.28 10.64 1.14
CA THR A 81 1.13 10.44 2.31
C THR A 81 0.30 9.95 3.49
N PHE A 82 0.73 8.83 4.07
CA PHE A 82 0.30 8.35 5.38
C PHE A 82 1.46 8.57 6.34
N HIS A 83 1.29 9.48 7.30
CA HIS A 83 2.34 9.90 8.22
C HIS A 83 1.86 9.78 9.68
N ASN A 84 2.73 9.26 10.54
CA ASN A 84 2.52 9.15 11.98
C ASN A 84 1.26 8.32 12.27
N VAL A 85 1.33 7.04 11.91
CA VAL A 85 0.23 6.09 12.05
C VAL A 85 0.62 5.02 13.05
N MET A 86 -0.21 4.85 14.09
CA MET A 86 -0.05 3.80 15.09
C MET A 86 -1.12 2.72 14.87
N MET A 87 -0.71 1.46 14.93
CA MET A 87 -1.57 0.31 14.66
C MET A 87 -1.55 -0.72 15.80
N GLU A 88 -2.72 -1.17 16.22
CA GLU A 88 -2.88 -2.21 17.24
C GLU A 88 -3.75 -3.34 16.71
N ASN A 89 -3.19 -4.55 16.63
CA ASN A 89 -3.93 -5.74 16.19
C ASN A 89 -4.67 -5.53 14.84
N VAL A 90 -3.96 -4.95 13.86
CA VAL A 90 -4.51 -4.68 12.53
C VAL A 90 -4.21 -5.85 11.60
N SER A 91 -5.22 -6.44 10.96
CA SER A 91 -5.02 -7.67 10.17
C SER A 91 -4.09 -7.46 8.98
N ASN A 92 -4.27 -6.39 8.21
CA ASN A 92 -3.44 -6.07 7.04
C ASN A 92 -2.97 -4.60 7.09
N PRO A 93 -1.87 -4.31 7.79
CA PRO A 93 -1.42 -2.95 8.10
C PRO A 93 -1.24 -2.02 6.88
N ILE A 94 -0.49 -2.43 5.86
CA ILE A 94 -0.20 -1.59 4.69
C ILE A 94 -0.48 -2.38 3.42
N ILE A 95 -1.45 -1.93 2.61
CA ILE A 95 -1.84 -2.60 1.35
C ILE A 95 -1.87 -1.61 0.18
N ILE A 96 -1.30 -2.02 -0.94
CA ILE A 96 -1.68 -1.57 -2.28
C ILE A 96 -2.10 -2.80 -3.07
N ASP A 97 -3.31 -2.78 -3.60
CA ASP A 97 -3.88 -3.88 -4.39
C ASP A 97 -4.50 -3.34 -5.69
N GLN A 98 -3.78 -3.50 -6.80
CA GLN A 98 -4.26 -3.14 -8.14
C GLN A 98 -5.04 -4.28 -8.83
N TYR A 99 -5.26 -5.39 -8.13
CA TYR A 99 -6.05 -6.55 -8.56
C TYR A 99 -7.35 -6.67 -7.75
N TYR A 100 -7.82 -5.55 -7.17
CA TYR A 100 -9.00 -5.55 -6.31
C TYR A 100 -10.23 -6.05 -7.07
N CYS A 101 -10.94 -6.99 -6.44
CA CYS A 101 -12.15 -7.61 -6.97
C CYS A 101 -13.10 -7.90 -5.80
N ASP A 102 -14.36 -7.46 -5.90
CA ASP A 102 -15.40 -7.67 -4.88
C ASP A 102 -16.21 -8.97 -5.09
N SER A 103 -15.80 -9.81 -6.05
CA SER A 103 -16.42 -11.09 -6.38
C SER A 103 -15.75 -12.26 -5.66
N GLN A 104 -16.54 -13.33 -5.42
CA GLN A 104 -16.03 -14.60 -4.89
C GLN A 104 -15.05 -15.28 -5.86
N TYR A 105 -15.18 -15.00 -7.16
CA TYR A 105 -14.29 -15.51 -8.19
C TYR A 105 -13.32 -14.40 -8.62
N PRO A 106 -12.05 -14.74 -8.95
CA PRO A 106 -11.12 -13.78 -9.51
C PRO A 106 -11.73 -13.06 -10.70
N CYS A 107 -11.63 -11.74 -10.71
CA CYS A 107 -11.99 -10.93 -11.86
C CYS A 107 -11.07 -11.27 -13.04
N ASP A 108 -11.56 -11.10 -14.26
CA ASP A 108 -10.75 -11.32 -15.45
C ASP A 108 -9.52 -10.42 -15.44
N ASN A 109 -8.38 -10.99 -15.84
CA ASN A 109 -7.15 -10.23 -15.98
C ASN A 109 -7.32 -9.20 -17.10
N GLN A 110 -7.04 -7.94 -16.79
CA GLN A 110 -7.02 -6.85 -17.76
C GLN A 110 -5.71 -6.08 -17.69
N THR A 111 -5.32 -5.49 -18.81
CA THR A 111 -4.05 -4.77 -18.96
C THR A 111 -4.15 -3.30 -18.54
N LEU A 112 -5.35 -2.71 -18.52
CA LEU A 112 -5.53 -1.36 -17.98
C LEU A 112 -5.69 -1.42 -16.47
N THR A 113 -5.17 -0.42 -15.78
CA THR A 113 -5.45 -0.17 -14.36
C THR A 113 -5.17 1.29 -14.03
N VAL A 114 -5.72 1.76 -12.91
CA VAL A 114 -5.42 3.08 -12.35
C VAL A 114 -3.93 3.12 -11.97
N LYS A 115 -3.19 4.13 -12.43
CA LYS A 115 -1.77 4.29 -12.07
C LYS A 115 -1.65 4.62 -10.58
N VAL A 116 -0.72 3.98 -9.88
CA VAL A 116 -0.42 4.29 -8.47
C VAL A 116 1.02 4.78 -8.37
N GLU A 117 1.21 6.04 -7.96
CA GLU A 117 2.54 6.64 -7.92
C GLU A 117 2.76 7.63 -6.78
N ASN A 118 4.00 7.78 -6.33
CA ASN A 118 4.40 8.72 -5.28
C ASN A 118 3.58 8.55 -4.00
N ILE A 119 3.64 7.34 -3.42
CA ILE A 119 2.94 6.98 -2.19
C ILE A 119 3.95 6.86 -1.06
N SER A 120 3.77 7.64 -0.01
CA SER A 120 4.68 7.69 1.14
C SER A 120 4.01 7.14 2.40
N PHE A 121 4.73 6.24 3.06
CA PHE A 121 4.36 5.64 4.34
C PHE A 121 5.48 5.97 5.34
N ILE A 122 5.23 6.93 6.22
CA ILE A 122 6.25 7.56 7.06
C ILE A 122 5.85 7.42 8.53
N ASP A 123 6.79 7.00 9.38
CA ASP A 123 6.61 6.83 10.82
C ASP A 123 5.34 6.00 11.15
N ILE A 124 5.26 4.80 10.57
CA ILE A 124 4.14 3.86 10.80
C ILE A 124 4.60 2.78 11.76
N GLN A 125 4.00 2.68 12.93
CA GLN A 125 4.41 1.73 13.96
C GLN A 125 3.22 0.93 14.47
N GLY A 126 3.44 -0.31 14.91
CA GLY A 126 2.36 -1.08 15.53
C GLY A 126 2.49 -2.58 15.39
N THR A 127 1.31 -3.23 15.45
CA THR A 127 1.20 -4.68 15.38
C THR A 127 0.22 -5.16 14.29
N SER A 128 0.63 -6.23 13.61
CA SER A 128 -0.10 -6.97 12.58
C SER A 128 -0.74 -8.21 13.17
N ALA A 129 -2.01 -8.46 12.86
CA ALA A 129 -2.72 -9.69 13.20
C ALA A 129 -2.54 -10.80 12.16
N THR A 130 -1.92 -10.51 11.02
CA THR A 130 -1.51 -11.53 10.03
C THR A 130 -0.01 -11.48 9.77
N LYS A 131 0.50 -12.51 9.09
CA LYS A 131 1.93 -12.59 8.72
C LYS A 131 2.33 -11.54 7.69
N GLU A 132 1.44 -11.13 6.79
CA GLU A 132 1.75 -10.17 5.72
C GLU A 132 1.43 -8.76 6.18
N ALA A 133 2.42 -8.10 6.79
CA ALA A 133 2.21 -6.75 7.33
C ALA A 133 2.24 -5.67 6.25
N ILE A 134 3.02 -5.89 5.18
CA ILE A 134 3.13 -4.99 4.02
C ILE A 134 2.85 -5.81 2.77
N LYS A 135 1.90 -5.38 1.96
CA LYS A 135 1.55 -6.03 0.68
C LYS A 135 1.38 -4.99 -0.42
N PHE A 136 2.26 -5.02 -1.41
CA PHE A 136 2.15 -4.23 -2.64
C PHE A 136 1.96 -5.17 -3.82
N ALA A 137 0.73 -5.36 -4.25
CA ALA A 137 0.36 -6.13 -5.43
C ALA A 137 0.00 -5.15 -6.56
N CYS A 138 1.00 -4.80 -7.37
CA CYS A 138 0.86 -3.84 -8.46
C CYS A 138 0.77 -4.53 -9.82
N SER A 139 0.13 -3.90 -10.80
CA SER A 139 -0.11 -4.46 -12.13
C SER A 139 1.17 -4.57 -12.95
N ASP A 140 1.36 -5.68 -13.66
CA ASP A 140 2.43 -5.85 -14.66
C ASP A 140 2.39 -4.80 -15.78
N ALA A 141 1.18 -4.37 -16.16
CA ALA A 141 0.99 -3.38 -17.22
C ALA A 141 1.16 -1.93 -16.73
N SER A 142 1.01 -1.69 -15.42
CA SER A 142 1.24 -0.38 -14.81
C SER A 142 1.82 -0.51 -13.39
N PRO A 143 3.13 -0.85 -13.28
CA PRO A 143 3.81 -1.01 -11.99
C PRO A 143 3.69 0.23 -11.10
N CYS A 144 3.61 0.02 -9.78
CA CYS A 144 3.64 1.13 -8.82
C CYS A 144 5.03 1.76 -8.78
N LYS A 145 5.11 3.09 -8.80
CA LYS A 145 6.39 3.83 -8.83
C LYS A 145 6.45 4.89 -7.75
N GLY A 146 7.65 5.16 -7.24
CA GLY A 146 7.82 6.18 -6.20
C GLY A 146 7.17 5.79 -4.87
N LEU A 147 7.10 4.49 -4.56
CA LEU A 147 6.73 4.05 -3.23
C LEU A 147 7.85 4.39 -2.24
N TYR A 148 7.50 4.90 -1.08
CA TYR A 148 8.47 5.32 -0.08
C TYR A 148 8.07 4.82 1.31
N LEU A 149 8.99 4.09 1.97
CA LEU A 149 8.85 3.65 3.34
C LEU A 149 9.92 4.32 4.20
N GLU A 150 9.52 5.08 5.23
CA GLU A 150 10.44 5.67 6.19
C GLU A 150 9.99 5.34 7.61
N ASN A 151 10.88 4.76 8.42
CA ASN A 151 10.61 4.40 9.83
C ASN A 151 9.31 3.60 10.03
N VAL A 152 9.19 2.46 9.35
CA VAL A 152 8.03 1.58 9.45
C VAL A 152 8.35 0.39 10.35
N PHE A 153 7.56 0.11 11.39
CA PHE A 153 7.77 -1.02 12.28
C PHE A 153 6.46 -1.73 12.61
N LEU A 154 6.27 -2.92 12.05
CA LEU A 154 5.03 -3.70 12.16
C LEU A 154 5.32 -5.12 12.65
N ALA A 155 5.26 -5.32 13.96
CA ALA A 155 5.49 -6.62 14.60
C ALA A 155 4.22 -7.50 14.58
N SER A 156 4.35 -8.80 14.80
CA SER A 156 3.17 -9.67 14.98
C SER A 156 2.56 -9.47 16.37
N CYS A 157 1.23 -9.31 16.48
CA CYS A 157 0.56 -9.34 17.79
C CYS A 157 0.44 -10.76 18.38
N MET A 158 0.57 -11.80 17.54
CA MET A 158 0.49 -13.21 17.93
C MET A 158 1.87 -13.87 18.13
N GLY A 159 2.96 -13.10 18.03
CA GLY A 159 4.32 -13.61 18.00
C GLY A 159 4.75 -14.12 16.62
N GLY A 160 6.06 -14.40 16.48
CA GLY A 160 6.69 -14.75 15.21
C GLY A 160 7.00 -13.53 14.32
N ASN A 161 7.53 -13.80 13.12
CA ASN A 161 7.96 -12.77 12.19
C ASN A 161 6.84 -12.38 11.22
N THR A 162 6.66 -11.08 11.02
CA THR A 162 5.90 -10.54 9.89
C THR A 162 6.77 -10.51 8.62
N ARG A 163 6.14 -10.37 7.45
CA ARG A 163 6.82 -10.27 6.15
C ARG A 163 6.21 -9.19 5.26
N SER A 164 7.00 -8.77 4.28
CA SER A 164 6.57 -7.91 3.18
C SER A 164 6.40 -8.72 1.89
N TYR A 165 5.40 -8.36 1.09
CA TYR A 165 5.19 -8.87 -0.28
C TYR A 165 5.18 -7.71 -1.27
N CYS A 166 5.90 -7.85 -2.37
CA CYS A 166 5.97 -6.86 -3.45
C CYS A 166 5.90 -7.56 -4.80
N TRP A 167 5.01 -7.07 -5.66
CA TRP A 167 4.92 -7.43 -7.07
C TRP A 167 4.79 -6.14 -7.88
N GLN A 168 5.69 -5.94 -8.85
CA GLN A 168 5.72 -4.74 -9.70
C GLN A 168 5.70 -3.41 -8.90
N ALA A 169 6.38 -3.41 -7.76
CA ALA A 169 6.38 -2.32 -6.81
C ALA A 169 7.79 -1.73 -6.69
N HIS A 170 7.96 -0.48 -7.13
CA HIS A 170 9.26 0.18 -7.20
C HIS A 170 9.31 1.41 -6.30
N GLY A 171 10.39 1.52 -5.53
CA GLY A 171 10.46 2.52 -4.50
C GLY A 171 11.79 2.58 -3.79
N SER A 172 11.79 3.23 -2.63
CA SER A 172 12.97 3.30 -1.77
C SER A 172 12.56 3.29 -0.30
N THR A 173 13.54 3.00 0.55
CA THR A 173 13.35 2.98 1.99
C THR A 173 14.36 3.88 2.69
N ARG A 174 14.01 4.36 3.88
CA ARG A 174 14.89 5.12 4.76
C ARG A 174 14.63 4.76 6.23
N GLY A 175 15.69 4.79 7.04
CA GLY A 175 15.59 4.50 8.46
C GLY A 175 15.27 3.02 8.73
N SER A 176 14.62 2.75 9.86
CA SER A 176 14.29 1.39 10.28
C SER A 176 13.00 0.92 9.61
N VAL A 177 13.06 -0.17 8.83
CA VAL A 177 11.88 -0.77 8.20
C VAL A 177 11.78 -2.25 8.59
N TYR A 178 10.73 -2.58 9.36
CA TYR A 178 10.37 -3.94 9.77
C TYR A 178 8.87 -4.18 9.51
N PRO A 179 8.46 -5.30 8.87
CA PRO A 179 9.32 -6.36 8.35
C PRO A 179 10.26 -5.85 7.22
N PRO A 180 11.34 -6.60 6.90
CA PRO A 180 12.26 -6.20 5.84
C PRO A 180 11.51 -5.82 4.56
N SER A 181 11.84 -4.64 4.01
CA SER A 181 11.17 -4.16 2.80
C SER A 181 11.54 -5.02 1.59
N CYS A 182 10.57 -5.17 0.69
CA CYS A 182 10.74 -5.79 -0.62
C CYS A 182 10.77 -4.77 -1.76
N LEU A 183 10.81 -3.46 -1.45
CA LEU A 183 10.97 -2.43 -2.46
C LEU A 183 12.37 -2.52 -3.05
N SER A 184 12.46 -2.85 -4.34
CA SER A 184 13.72 -2.83 -5.06
C SER A 184 14.21 -1.38 -5.15
N SER A 185 15.38 -1.09 -4.60
CA SER A 185 16.01 0.20 -4.80
C SER A 185 16.46 0.32 -6.26
N THR A 186 16.33 1.48 -6.89
CA THR A 186 16.91 1.71 -8.23
C THR A 186 18.43 1.47 -8.27
N ASN A 187 19.09 1.54 -7.11
CA ASN A 187 20.48 1.13 -6.94
C ASN A 187 20.69 -0.37 -7.07
N ASP A 188 19.71 -1.22 -6.76
CA ASP A 188 19.81 -2.67 -6.96
C ASP A 188 19.66 -3.03 -8.44
N PHE A 189 18.80 -2.34 -9.20
CA PHE A 189 18.76 -2.50 -10.67
C PHE A 189 20.05 -2.02 -11.34
N LEU A 190 20.61 -0.88 -10.92
CA LEU A 190 21.91 -0.42 -11.41
C LEU A 190 23.04 -1.36 -10.99
N ARG A 191 23.06 -1.84 -9.73
CA ARG A 191 24.06 -2.83 -9.27
C ARG A 191 23.92 -4.14 -10.01
N GLN A 192 22.71 -4.63 -10.24
CA GLN A 192 22.46 -5.88 -10.95
C GLN A 192 22.83 -5.76 -12.43
N LYS A 193 22.53 -4.62 -13.06
CA LYS A 193 22.96 -4.32 -14.44
C LYS A 193 24.48 -4.18 -14.54
N VAL A 194 25.11 -3.46 -13.62
CA VAL A 194 26.57 -3.34 -13.53
C VAL A 194 27.22 -4.71 -13.27
N TRP A 195 26.65 -5.54 -12.41
CA TRP A 195 27.14 -6.91 -12.16
C TRP A 195 27.05 -7.80 -13.39
N LEU A 196 25.93 -7.73 -14.15
CA LEU A 196 25.75 -8.46 -15.40
C LEU A 196 26.67 -7.95 -16.51
N GLU A 197 26.92 -6.64 -16.57
CA GLU A 197 27.87 -6.02 -17.51
C GLU A 197 29.33 -6.36 -17.15
N LEU A 198 29.66 -6.55 -15.87
CA LEU A 198 31.02 -6.91 -15.41
C LEU A 198 31.33 -8.41 -15.45
N ASN A 199 30.32 -9.29 -15.49
CA ASN A 199 30.50 -10.75 -15.51
C ASN A 199 29.65 -11.43 -16.59
N PRO A 200 29.96 -11.25 -17.89
CA PRO A 200 29.20 -11.83 -19.00
C PRO A 200 29.35 -13.36 -19.16
N ALA A 201 29.97 -14.07 -18.22
CA ALA A 201 30.41 -15.46 -18.38
C ALA A 201 29.66 -16.51 -17.53
N ILE A 202 28.49 -16.20 -16.95
CA ILE A 202 27.76 -17.16 -16.08
C ILE A 202 26.51 -17.79 -16.75
N ASP A 203 26.09 -17.37 -17.95
CA ASP A 203 24.95 -17.99 -18.65
C ASP A 203 25.36 -19.14 -19.60
N SER A 204 26.16 -20.09 -19.10
CA SER A 204 26.33 -21.38 -19.79
C SER A 204 26.59 -22.54 -18.83
N ILE A 205 25.55 -22.94 -18.09
CA ILE A 205 25.30 -24.34 -17.67
C ILE A 205 23.80 -24.60 -17.72
#